data_AF-S5DTP4-F1
#
_entry.id   AF-S5DTP4-F1
#
_cell.length_a   1.000
_cell.length_b   1.000
_cell.length_c   1.000
_cell.angle_alpha   90.00
_cell.angle_beta   90.00
_cell.angle_gamma   90.00
#
_symmetry.space_group_name_H-M   'P 1'
#
loop_
_entity.id
_entity.type
_entity.pdbx_description
1 polymer ?
#
loop_
_entity_poly.entity_id
_entity_poly.type
_entity_poly.pdbx_seq_one_letter_code
_entity_poly.pdbx_strand_id
1 'polypeptide(L)'
;MPKNNNLEPVKLPMPIRFGEKPDFEFKNDLENIKVTLVDYTPWESIIHYLPGYVNATWADEPEETYSMAQVVDDIEKAFTFKTLPSILETIRLTFRIEGISVQDVTHLIRHRTFSFSAQCTGDRWLSHTTAVIPESIENSPEFLERYKDLTRQCRELYAEMIDSRKISIMDARLILNKNHDNFYYASMNVKDLLAFCKQRIDRQIQPKSDNIIAYQMYLELCRAYPIAHLDLIDFEMPSFHYIKNARNGHATNLYFPEENSDKFEWNEKDFIYQDYRENINGTNPPEGPTKFQKMFQEYKNQLEEWKIASKQYMDHLAGRGEDE
;
A
#
# COMPACT_ATOMS: atom_id res chain seq x y z
N MET A 1 -44.16 0.76 -0.93
CA MET A 1 -45.01 -0.10 -1.79
C MET A 1 -44.67 -1.56 -1.49
N PRO A 2 -45.67 -2.46 -1.37
CA PRO A 2 -45.44 -3.87 -1.07
C PRO A 2 -45.19 -4.72 -2.34
N LYS A 3 -44.85 -6.00 -2.12
CA LYS A 3 -44.49 -7.04 -3.10
C LYS A 3 -45.31 -7.03 -4.40
N ASN A 4 -44.63 -7.04 -5.55
CA ASN A 4 -45.22 -7.20 -6.88
C ASN A 4 -44.53 -8.36 -7.62
N ASN A 5 -45.22 -9.50 -7.73
CA ASN A 5 -44.68 -10.71 -8.36
C ASN A 5 -44.69 -10.68 -9.90
N ASN A 6 -45.27 -9.65 -10.51
CA ASN A 6 -45.31 -9.51 -11.96
C ASN A 6 -44.08 -8.76 -12.51
N LEU A 7 -43.20 -8.28 -11.63
CA LEU A 7 -41.94 -7.65 -12.04
C LEU A 7 -40.94 -8.73 -12.48
N GLU A 8 -40.14 -8.39 -13.48
CA GLU A 8 -38.95 -9.18 -13.80
C GLU A 8 -37.97 -9.13 -12.62
N PRO A 9 -37.49 -10.28 -12.12
CA PRO A 9 -36.49 -10.31 -11.07
C PRO A 9 -35.21 -9.59 -11.48
N VAL A 10 -34.71 -8.73 -10.61
CA VAL A 10 -33.44 -8.04 -10.83
C VAL A 10 -32.29 -9.04 -10.75
N LYS A 11 -31.36 -8.97 -11.70
CA LYS A 11 -30.11 -9.73 -11.62
C LYS A 11 -29.21 -9.11 -10.55
N LEU A 12 -28.86 -9.90 -9.54
CA LEU A 12 -27.94 -9.47 -8.50
C LEU A 12 -26.52 -9.31 -9.09
N PRO A 13 -25.73 -8.33 -8.62
CA PRO A 13 -24.37 -8.09 -9.11
C PRO A 13 -23.37 -9.15 -8.67
N MET A 14 -23.71 -9.91 -7.62
CA MET A 14 -22.88 -11.00 -7.07
C MET A 14 -23.46 -12.38 -7.42
N PRO A 15 -22.60 -13.40 -7.55
CA PRO A 15 -23.06 -14.79 -7.66
C PRO A 15 -23.69 -15.24 -6.34
N ILE A 16 -24.80 -15.98 -6.45
CA ILE A 16 -25.45 -16.66 -5.33
C ILE A 16 -24.87 -18.08 -5.27
N ARG A 17 -24.24 -18.44 -4.15
CA ARG A 17 -23.46 -19.69 -4.01
C ARG A 17 -24.03 -20.66 -2.96
N PHE A 18 -25.35 -20.80 -2.90
CA PHE A 18 -25.96 -21.77 -1.98
C PHE A 18 -25.60 -23.21 -2.38
N GLY A 19 -25.23 -24.05 -1.41
CA GLY A 19 -24.87 -25.45 -1.59
C GLY A 19 -23.48 -25.67 -2.18
N GLU A 20 -22.73 -24.62 -2.48
CA GLU A 20 -21.34 -24.72 -2.92
C GLU A 20 -20.43 -24.99 -1.72
N LYS A 21 -19.56 -26.00 -1.85
CA LYS A 21 -18.49 -26.20 -0.88
C LYS A 21 -17.45 -25.08 -1.02
N PRO A 22 -16.83 -24.62 0.07
CA PRO A 22 -15.71 -23.69 -0.01
C PRO A 22 -14.62 -24.17 -0.98
N ASP A 23 -14.23 -23.31 -1.89
CA ASP A 23 -13.17 -23.55 -2.88
C ASP A 23 -12.25 -22.33 -2.92
N PHE A 24 -11.13 -22.42 -2.21
CA PHE A 24 -10.19 -21.32 -2.03
C PHE A 24 -8.76 -21.83 -1.92
N GLU A 25 -7.81 -20.96 -2.24
CA GLU A 25 -6.38 -21.23 -2.13
C GLU A 25 -5.75 -20.52 -0.93
N PHE A 26 -4.56 -20.97 -0.56
CA PHE A 26 -3.70 -20.29 0.40
C PHE A 26 -2.54 -19.61 -0.34
N LYS A 27 -2.26 -18.36 -0.01
CA LYS A 27 -1.12 -17.60 -0.55
C LYS A 27 -0.33 -16.95 0.58
N ASN A 28 0.95 -16.67 0.36
CA ASN A 28 1.71 -15.82 1.28
C ASN A 28 1.11 -14.41 1.31
N ASP A 29 1.04 -13.80 2.48
CA ASP A 29 0.44 -12.47 2.67
C ASP A 29 1.17 -11.36 1.94
N LEU A 30 2.50 -11.35 1.95
CA LEU A 30 3.30 -10.32 1.26
C LEU A 30 3.28 -10.51 -0.26
N GLU A 31 3.48 -11.74 -0.74
CA GLU A 31 3.53 -12.05 -2.18
C GLU A 31 2.16 -11.88 -2.86
N ASN A 32 1.04 -11.95 -2.10
CA ASN A 32 -0.29 -11.72 -2.63
C ASN A 32 -0.60 -10.23 -2.87
N ILE A 33 0.14 -9.31 -2.22
CA ILE A 33 -0.10 -7.87 -2.32
C ILE A 33 0.24 -7.37 -3.72
N LYS A 34 -0.76 -6.74 -4.34
CA LYS A 34 -0.58 -6.05 -5.62
C LYS A 34 -1.18 -4.65 -5.57
N VAL A 35 -0.36 -3.65 -5.84
CA VAL A 35 -0.77 -2.27 -6.04
C VAL A 35 -0.74 -1.96 -7.53
N THR A 36 -1.78 -1.28 -8.02
CA THR A 36 -1.86 -0.83 -9.41
C THR A 36 -2.38 0.59 -9.44
N LEU A 37 -1.66 1.51 -10.08
CA LEU A 37 -2.18 2.84 -10.39
C LEU A 37 -3.18 2.73 -11.55
N VAL A 38 -4.46 2.88 -11.25
CA VAL A 38 -5.55 2.69 -12.22
C VAL A 38 -5.92 3.98 -12.95
N ASP A 39 -5.61 5.14 -12.37
CA ASP A 39 -5.91 6.46 -12.92
C ASP A 39 -5.05 7.53 -12.24
N TYR A 40 -4.65 8.57 -12.98
CA TYR A 40 -3.77 9.64 -12.49
C TYR A 40 -3.83 10.87 -13.41
N THR A 41 -3.41 12.04 -12.91
CA THR A 41 -3.25 13.25 -13.73
C THR A 41 -2.20 13.01 -14.83
N PRO A 42 -2.53 13.15 -16.13
CA PRO A 42 -1.57 12.87 -17.18
C PRO A 42 -0.33 13.77 -17.12
N TRP A 43 0.83 13.22 -17.49
CA TRP A 43 2.11 13.93 -17.42
C TRP A 43 2.14 15.20 -18.28
N GLU A 44 1.54 15.14 -19.47
CA GLU A 44 1.38 16.30 -20.36
C GLU A 44 0.54 17.42 -19.73
N SER A 45 -0.43 17.07 -18.88
CA SER A 45 -1.19 18.08 -18.14
C SER A 45 -0.29 18.77 -17.12
N ILE A 46 0.53 18.00 -16.37
CA ILE A 46 1.47 18.54 -15.39
C ILE A 46 2.45 19.52 -16.06
N ILE A 47 3.05 19.13 -17.19
CA ILE A 47 3.93 19.99 -17.99
C ILE A 47 3.24 21.32 -18.35
N HIS A 48 1.96 21.27 -18.70
CA HIS A 48 1.23 22.44 -19.18
C HIS A 48 0.82 23.42 -18.07
N TYR A 49 0.21 22.96 -16.98
CA TYR A 49 -0.37 23.86 -15.97
C TYR A 49 0.56 24.16 -14.78
N LEU A 50 1.47 23.25 -14.44
CA LEU A 50 2.25 23.34 -13.19
C LEU A 50 3.13 24.59 -13.11
N PRO A 51 3.86 25.01 -14.16
CA PRO A 51 4.71 26.20 -14.12
C PRO A 51 3.91 27.47 -13.80
N GLY A 52 2.72 27.62 -14.39
CA GLY A 52 1.80 28.72 -14.08
C GLY A 52 1.43 28.78 -12.61
N TYR A 53 1.08 27.62 -12.04
CA TYR A 53 0.75 27.54 -10.61
C TYR A 53 1.96 27.83 -9.71
N VAL A 54 3.14 27.31 -10.07
CA VAL A 54 4.38 27.58 -9.32
C VAL A 54 4.69 29.07 -9.30
N ASN A 55 4.66 29.74 -10.46
CA ASN A 55 5.09 31.13 -10.57
C ASN A 55 4.02 32.17 -10.19
N ALA A 56 2.74 31.77 -10.06
CA ALA A 56 1.62 32.67 -9.79
C ALA A 56 1.77 33.55 -8.54
N THR A 57 2.59 33.16 -7.56
CA THR A 57 2.79 33.97 -6.33
C THR A 57 3.58 35.25 -6.61
N TRP A 58 4.38 35.29 -7.68
CA TRP A 58 5.31 36.40 -7.99
C TRP A 58 5.00 37.11 -9.30
N ALA A 59 4.03 36.61 -10.08
CA ALA A 59 3.69 37.17 -11.37
C ALA A 59 2.66 38.32 -11.22
N ASP A 60 2.91 39.45 -11.88
CA ASP A 60 1.94 40.55 -11.97
C ASP A 60 0.75 40.18 -12.87
N GLU A 61 0.98 39.33 -13.87
CA GLU A 61 0.00 38.81 -14.84
C GLU A 61 0.25 37.31 -15.08
N PRO A 62 -0.78 36.50 -15.42
CA PRO A 62 -0.58 35.08 -15.72
C PRO A 62 0.24 34.91 -17.00
N GLU A 63 1.41 34.27 -16.89
CA GLU A 63 2.23 33.93 -18.04
C GLU A 63 1.68 32.69 -18.76
N GLU A 64 1.60 32.76 -20.09
CA GLU A 64 0.93 31.73 -20.91
C GLU A 64 1.91 30.68 -21.47
N THR A 65 3.21 30.98 -21.48
CA THR A 65 4.23 30.15 -22.11
C THR A 65 5.50 30.10 -21.28
N TYR A 66 6.06 28.91 -21.12
CA TYR A 66 7.29 28.68 -20.35
C TYR A 66 8.29 27.93 -21.23
N SER A 67 9.58 28.27 -21.11
CA SER A 67 10.64 27.45 -21.74
C SER A 67 10.67 26.07 -21.10
N MET A 68 11.02 25.03 -21.86
CA MET A 68 11.05 23.67 -21.30
C MET A 68 12.07 23.50 -20.18
N ALA A 69 13.17 24.24 -20.20
CA ALA A 69 14.13 24.30 -19.09
C ALA A 69 13.46 24.83 -17.80
N GLN A 70 12.65 25.89 -17.90
CA GLN A 70 11.89 26.42 -16.76
C GLN A 70 10.81 25.45 -16.30
N VAL A 71 10.09 24.80 -17.22
CA VAL A 71 9.09 23.78 -16.87
C VAL A 71 9.72 22.64 -16.04
N VAL A 72 10.88 22.14 -16.47
CA VAL A 72 11.60 21.09 -15.74
C VAL A 72 12.00 21.57 -14.34
N ASP A 73 12.61 22.75 -14.23
CA ASP A 73 13.02 23.33 -12.95
C ASP A 73 11.82 23.54 -11.98
N ASP A 74 10.70 24.04 -12.48
CA ASP A 74 9.48 24.25 -11.68
C ASP A 74 8.86 22.93 -11.20
N ILE A 75 8.84 21.90 -12.05
CA ILE A 75 8.39 20.56 -11.66
C ILE A 75 9.31 19.99 -10.57
N GLU A 76 10.63 20.01 -10.78
CA GLU A 76 11.58 19.47 -9.78
C GLU A 76 11.45 20.22 -8.45
N LYS A 77 11.32 21.55 -8.47
CA LYS A 77 11.08 22.36 -7.27
C LYS A 77 9.75 22.01 -6.59
N ALA A 78 8.68 21.78 -7.35
CA ALA A 78 7.39 21.39 -6.81
C ALA A 78 7.45 20.03 -6.09
N PHE A 79 8.00 19.00 -6.74
CA PHE A 79 8.11 17.66 -6.16
C PHE A 79 9.08 17.60 -4.97
N THR A 80 10.12 18.45 -4.95
CA THR A 80 11.09 18.55 -3.85
C THR A 80 10.68 19.52 -2.74
N PHE A 81 9.43 20.01 -2.74
CA PHE A 81 8.90 20.95 -1.74
C PHE A 81 9.69 22.27 -1.62
N LYS A 82 10.32 22.72 -2.70
CA LYS A 82 10.99 24.03 -2.80
C LYS A 82 10.04 25.15 -3.21
N THR A 83 8.79 24.82 -3.52
CA THR A 83 7.67 25.75 -3.77
C THR A 83 6.52 25.48 -2.79
N LEU A 84 5.40 26.19 -2.93
CA LEU A 84 4.23 26.00 -2.07
C LEU A 84 3.72 24.55 -2.18
N PRO A 85 3.68 23.77 -1.08
CA PRO A 85 3.35 22.34 -1.12
C PRO A 85 1.95 22.01 -1.66
N SER A 86 1.03 22.98 -1.68
CA SER A 86 -0.31 22.82 -2.21
C SER A 86 -0.34 22.46 -3.69
N ILE A 87 0.73 22.75 -4.45
CA ILE A 87 0.80 22.33 -5.86
C ILE A 87 0.66 20.81 -6.00
N LEU A 88 1.28 20.04 -5.12
CA LEU A 88 1.22 18.58 -5.15
C LEU A 88 -0.17 18.04 -4.77
N GLU A 89 -1.06 18.88 -4.22
CA GLU A 89 -2.45 18.52 -3.97
C GLU A 89 -3.31 18.52 -5.25
N THR A 90 -2.83 19.17 -6.31
CA THR A 90 -3.53 19.24 -7.61
C THR A 90 -3.30 18.01 -8.50
N ILE A 91 -2.30 17.18 -8.15
CA ILE A 91 -1.93 15.97 -8.92
C ILE A 91 -2.63 14.75 -8.31
N ARG A 92 -3.70 14.26 -8.97
CA ARG A 92 -4.52 13.14 -8.49
C ARG A 92 -3.90 11.79 -8.85
N LEU A 93 -4.07 10.82 -7.96
CA LEU A 93 -3.72 9.42 -8.12
C LEU A 93 -4.89 8.56 -7.61
N THR A 94 -5.19 7.47 -8.32
CA THR A 94 -6.13 6.44 -7.88
C THR A 94 -5.47 5.08 -8.02
N PHE A 95 -5.36 4.37 -6.91
CA PHE A 95 -4.79 3.04 -6.81
C PHE A 95 -5.88 2.00 -6.60
N ARG A 96 -5.65 0.80 -7.12
CA ARG A 96 -6.28 -0.43 -6.68
C ARG A 96 -5.24 -1.23 -5.91
N ILE A 97 -5.54 -1.55 -4.66
CA ILE A 97 -4.68 -2.30 -3.74
C ILE A 97 -5.39 -3.63 -3.49
N GLU A 98 -4.78 -4.72 -3.93
CA GLU A 98 -5.34 -6.08 -3.97
C GLU A 98 -4.51 -7.03 -3.12
N GLY A 99 -5.13 -8.13 -2.72
CA GLY A 99 -4.46 -9.21 -2.00
C GLY A 99 -4.14 -8.92 -0.54
N ILE A 100 -4.75 -7.86 0.02
CA ILE A 100 -4.51 -7.39 1.38
C ILE A 100 -5.48 -8.05 2.38
N SER A 101 -5.01 -8.33 3.59
CA SER A 101 -5.83 -8.87 4.66
C SER A 101 -6.75 -7.81 5.27
N VAL A 102 -7.70 -8.24 6.11
CA VAL A 102 -8.53 -7.31 6.90
C VAL A 102 -7.70 -6.43 7.82
N GLN A 103 -6.57 -6.92 8.33
CA GLN A 103 -5.72 -6.15 9.24
C GLN A 103 -5.02 -5.01 8.49
N ASP A 104 -4.50 -5.28 7.30
CA ASP A 104 -3.89 -4.27 6.43
C ASP A 104 -4.89 -3.16 6.09
N VAL A 105 -6.15 -3.54 5.78
CA VAL A 105 -7.23 -2.58 5.55
C VAL A 105 -7.41 -1.64 6.74
N THR A 106 -7.40 -2.15 7.98
CA THR A 106 -7.58 -1.31 9.18
C THR A 106 -6.47 -0.28 9.34
N HIS A 107 -5.27 -0.57 8.85
CA HIS A 107 -4.14 0.36 8.85
C HIS A 107 -4.28 1.38 7.73
N LEU A 108 -4.68 0.94 6.53
CA LEU A 108 -4.83 1.77 5.35
C LEU A 108 -5.91 2.85 5.54
N ILE A 109 -7.10 2.49 6.04
CA ILE A 109 -8.24 3.42 6.17
C ILE A 109 -8.06 4.50 7.25
N ARG A 110 -6.96 4.46 8.03
CA ARG A 110 -6.62 5.50 9.02
C ARG A 110 -6.12 6.78 8.35
N HIS A 111 -5.76 6.73 7.07
CA HIS A 111 -5.30 7.87 6.28
C HIS A 111 -6.50 8.65 5.74
N ARG A 112 -6.98 9.60 6.55
CA ARG A 112 -8.21 10.37 6.29
C ARG A 112 -8.12 11.34 5.11
N THR A 113 -6.92 11.59 4.59
CA THR A 113 -6.70 12.39 3.38
C THR A 113 -6.94 11.59 2.10
N PHE A 114 -7.12 10.27 2.21
CA PHE A 114 -7.45 9.40 1.09
C PHE A 114 -8.96 9.18 1.03
N SER A 115 -9.47 8.96 -0.18
CA SER A 115 -10.82 8.45 -0.42
C SER A 115 -10.78 6.96 -0.74
N PHE A 116 -11.56 6.15 -0.03
CA PHE A 116 -11.55 4.70 -0.17
C PHE A 116 -12.88 4.16 -0.70
N SER A 117 -12.81 3.17 -1.60
CA SER A 117 -13.94 2.30 -1.94
C SER A 117 -13.57 0.86 -1.63
N ALA A 118 -14.30 0.27 -0.69
CA ALA A 118 -14.04 -1.03 -0.10
C ALA A 118 -14.78 -2.16 -0.81
N GLN A 119 -14.18 -3.35 -0.82
CA GLN A 119 -14.93 -4.58 -1.03
C GLN A 119 -15.94 -4.80 0.11
N CYS A 120 -17.23 -4.86 -0.23
CA CYS A 120 -18.29 -5.16 0.74
C CYS A 120 -18.33 -6.67 1.06
N THR A 121 -18.40 -6.99 2.36
CA THR A 121 -18.58 -8.37 2.86
C THR A 121 -20.00 -8.66 3.32
N GLY A 122 -20.91 -7.68 3.29
CA GLY A 122 -22.27 -7.80 3.80
C GLY A 122 -23.24 -8.50 2.84
N ASP A 123 -22.89 -8.56 1.56
CA ASP A 123 -23.70 -9.09 0.47
C ASP A 123 -22.92 -10.06 -0.43
N ARG A 124 -21.66 -10.36 -0.10
CA ARG A 124 -20.75 -11.19 -0.90
C ARG A 124 -20.46 -12.52 -0.21
N TRP A 125 -20.59 -13.62 -0.95
CA TRP A 125 -20.12 -14.94 -0.52
C TRP A 125 -18.60 -14.93 -0.45
N LEU A 126 -18.08 -15.17 0.76
CA LEU A 126 -16.66 -15.23 1.02
C LEU A 126 -16.11 -16.65 0.97
N SER A 127 -16.95 -17.68 0.79
CA SER A 127 -16.56 -19.09 0.84
C SER A 127 -15.40 -19.44 -0.11
N HIS A 128 -15.22 -18.69 -1.19
CA HIS A 128 -14.21 -18.93 -2.23
C HIS A 128 -13.09 -17.88 -2.24
N THR A 129 -13.04 -16.99 -1.24
CA THR A 129 -12.02 -15.94 -1.17
C THR A 129 -10.68 -16.54 -0.72
N THR A 130 -9.58 -16.11 -1.34
CA THR A 130 -8.22 -16.53 -0.99
C THR A 130 -7.95 -16.29 0.50
N ALA A 131 -7.21 -17.20 1.12
CA ALA A 131 -6.69 -17.03 2.47
C ALA A 131 -5.19 -16.72 2.41
N VAL A 132 -4.76 -15.62 3.02
CA VAL A 132 -3.35 -15.26 3.12
C VAL A 132 -2.70 -15.88 4.35
N ILE A 133 -1.42 -16.23 4.26
CA ILE A 133 -0.61 -16.81 5.34
C ILE A 133 0.64 -15.95 5.53
N PRO A 134 0.88 -15.41 6.73
CA PRO A 134 2.14 -14.76 7.08
C PRO A 134 3.36 -15.66 6.89
N GLU A 135 4.46 -15.11 6.38
CA GLU A 135 5.72 -15.83 6.15
C GLU A 135 6.20 -16.62 7.38
N SER A 136 6.13 -16.00 8.57
CA SER A 136 6.53 -16.66 9.81
C SER A 136 5.67 -17.89 10.18
N ILE A 137 4.40 -17.90 9.77
CA ILE A 137 3.52 -19.08 9.92
C ILE A 137 3.86 -20.13 8.85
N GLU A 138 4.16 -19.72 7.62
CA GLU A 138 4.62 -20.65 6.56
C GLU A 138 5.89 -21.39 6.99
N ASN A 139 6.80 -20.68 7.65
CA ASN A 139 8.06 -21.20 8.18
C ASN A 139 7.92 -21.94 9.52
N SER A 140 6.68 -22.22 9.99
CA SER A 140 6.43 -22.94 11.24
C SER A 140 5.51 -24.14 10.99
N PRO A 141 6.04 -25.32 10.61
CA PRO A 141 5.23 -26.46 10.17
C PRO A 141 4.13 -26.88 11.15
N GLU A 142 4.40 -26.80 12.46
CA GLU A 142 3.46 -27.13 13.53
C GLU A 142 2.27 -26.16 13.63
N PHE A 143 2.46 -24.90 13.23
CA PHE A 143 1.39 -23.89 13.21
C PHE A 143 0.71 -23.82 11.84
N LEU A 144 1.45 -24.04 10.75
CA LEU A 144 0.94 -23.94 9.39
C LEU A 144 -0.25 -24.87 9.14
N GLU A 145 -0.13 -26.15 9.49
CA GLU A 145 -1.21 -27.10 9.23
C GLU A 145 -2.44 -26.84 10.10
N ARG A 146 -2.24 -26.46 11.37
CA ARG A 146 -3.34 -26.06 12.27
C ARG A 146 -4.03 -24.78 11.79
N TYR A 147 -3.28 -23.82 11.27
CA TYR A 147 -3.79 -22.59 10.70
C TYR A 147 -4.69 -22.85 9.48
N LYS A 148 -4.23 -23.72 8.56
CA LYS A 148 -5.00 -24.11 7.38
C LYS A 148 -6.27 -24.86 7.75
N ASP A 149 -6.18 -25.81 8.68
CA ASP A 149 -7.31 -26.59 9.18
C ASP A 149 -8.40 -25.70 9.81
N LEU A 150 -8.02 -24.81 10.73
CA LEU A 150 -8.97 -23.84 11.32
C LEU A 150 -9.61 -22.93 10.27
N THR A 151 -8.84 -22.49 9.26
CA THR A 151 -9.38 -21.66 8.17
C THR A 151 -10.42 -22.43 7.35
N ARG A 152 -10.18 -23.73 7.05
CA ARG A 152 -11.14 -24.59 6.35
C ARG A 152 -12.41 -24.81 7.18
N GLN A 153 -12.27 -25.16 8.45
CA GLN A 153 -13.42 -25.38 9.35
C GLN A 153 -14.30 -24.12 9.48
N CYS A 154 -13.69 -22.94 9.64
CA CYS A 154 -14.44 -21.69 9.67
C CYS A 154 -15.18 -21.42 8.35
N ARG A 155 -14.58 -21.73 7.19
CA ARG A 155 -15.18 -21.58 5.87
C ARG A 155 -16.34 -22.55 5.64
N GLU A 156 -16.20 -23.80 6.09
CA GLU A 156 -17.25 -24.82 6.03
C GLU A 156 -18.45 -24.42 6.88
N LEU A 157 -18.23 -24.08 8.16
CA LEU A 157 -19.29 -23.63 9.04
C LEU A 157 -19.97 -22.34 8.52
N TYR A 158 -19.20 -21.41 7.95
CA TYR A 158 -19.76 -20.23 7.27
C TYR A 158 -20.74 -20.61 6.14
N ALA A 159 -20.37 -21.55 5.28
CA ALA A 159 -21.22 -22.01 4.17
C ALA A 159 -22.47 -22.73 4.68
N GLU A 160 -22.33 -23.64 5.65
CA GLU A 160 -23.44 -24.37 6.27
C GLU A 160 -24.47 -23.43 6.93
N MET A 161 -23.99 -22.41 7.66
CA MET A 161 -24.87 -21.41 8.27
C MET A 161 -25.71 -20.68 7.22
N ILE A 162 -25.10 -20.27 6.11
CA ILE A 162 -25.81 -19.58 5.03
C ILE A 162 -26.80 -20.52 4.33
N ASP A 163 -26.40 -21.76 4.06
CA ASP A 163 -27.22 -22.77 3.40
C ASP A 163 -28.45 -23.19 4.21
N SER A 164 -28.42 -23.05 5.53
CA SER A 164 -29.60 -23.23 6.38
C SER A 164 -30.75 -22.28 5.98
N ARG A 165 -30.44 -21.16 5.31
CA ARG A 165 -31.35 -20.03 5.02
C ARG A 165 -32.01 -19.42 6.27
N LYS A 166 -31.46 -19.70 7.45
CA LYS A 166 -31.89 -19.16 8.75
C LYS A 166 -30.87 -18.22 9.37
N ILE A 167 -29.62 -18.26 8.93
CA ILE A 167 -28.56 -17.34 9.34
C ILE A 167 -28.17 -16.51 8.13
N SER A 168 -28.16 -15.19 8.29
CA SER A 168 -27.82 -14.28 7.21
C SER A 168 -26.33 -14.31 6.92
N ILE A 169 -25.94 -13.98 5.69
CA ILE A 169 -24.52 -13.82 5.32
C ILE A 169 -23.81 -12.73 6.15
N MET A 170 -24.56 -11.72 6.60
CA MET A 170 -24.05 -10.62 7.43
C MET A 170 -23.64 -11.10 8.84
N ASP A 171 -24.34 -12.10 9.37
CA ASP A 171 -24.05 -12.70 10.67
C ASP A 171 -23.01 -13.82 10.53
N ALA A 172 -23.20 -14.69 9.53
CA ALA A 172 -22.33 -15.84 9.29
C ALA A 172 -20.86 -15.44 9.12
N ARG A 173 -20.57 -14.31 8.44
CA ARG A 173 -19.19 -13.85 8.19
C ARG A 173 -18.36 -13.60 9.46
N LEU A 174 -18.99 -13.46 10.64
CA LEU A 174 -18.26 -13.23 11.89
C LEU A 174 -17.45 -14.45 12.37
N ILE A 175 -17.74 -15.65 11.84
CA ILE A 175 -16.92 -16.84 12.11
C ILE A 175 -15.62 -16.87 11.29
N LEU A 176 -15.54 -16.06 10.23
CA LEU A 176 -14.41 -16.09 9.32
C LEU A 176 -13.17 -15.46 9.93
N ASN A 177 -12.05 -16.11 9.70
CA ASN A 177 -10.73 -15.60 10.07
C ASN A 177 -10.45 -14.30 9.31
N LYS A 178 -9.63 -13.42 9.90
CA LYS A 178 -9.21 -12.13 9.30
C LYS A 178 -8.22 -12.26 8.15
N ASN A 179 -7.93 -13.48 7.73
CA ASN A 179 -6.93 -13.82 6.72
C ASN A 179 -7.49 -13.96 5.32
N HIS A 180 -8.76 -13.61 5.09
CA HIS A 180 -9.27 -13.52 3.73
C HIS A 180 -8.71 -12.26 3.07
N ASP A 181 -8.29 -12.39 1.81
CA ASP A 181 -7.84 -11.24 1.04
C ASP A 181 -9.01 -10.34 0.61
N ASN A 182 -8.67 -9.10 0.36
CA ASN A 182 -9.57 -8.05 -0.07
C ASN A 182 -8.90 -7.18 -1.11
N PHE A 183 -9.70 -6.38 -1.80
CA PHE A 183 -9.19 -5.25 -2.56
C PHE A 183 -9.90 -3.95 -2.19
N TYR A 184 -9.16 -2.85 -2.28
CA TYR A 184 -9.61 -1.50 -2.02
C TYR A 184 -9.18 -0.58 -3.16
N TYR A 185 -10.06 0.32 -3.58
CA TYR A 185 -9.63 1.50 -4.31
C TYR A 185 -9.26 2.59 -3.30
N ALA A 186 -8.17 3.29 -3.56
CA ALA A 186 -7.71 4.42 -2.77
C ALA A 186 -7.36 5.57 -3.71
N SER A 187 -7.98 6.74 -3.54
CA SER A 187 -7.72 7.95 -4.33
C SER A 187 -7.16 9.06 -3.43
N MET A 188 -6.11 9.74 -3.88
CA MET A 188 -5.38 10.76 -3.13
C MET A 188 -4.63 11.70 -4.09
N ASN A 189 -3.95 12.71 -3.55
CA ASN A 189 -2.99 13.51 -4.30
C ASN A 189 -1.54 13.09 -4.00
N VAL A 190 -0.58 13.61 -4.76
CA VAL A 190 0.87 13.29 -4.60
C VAL A 190 1.39 13.68 -3.21
N LYS A 191 0.99 14.84 -2.67
CA LYS A 191 1.44 15.30 -1.34
C LYS A 191 1.10 14.27 -0.26
N ASP A 192 -0.15 13.82 -0.25
CA ASP A 192 -0.67 12.86 0.72
C ASP A 192 -0.06 11.46 0.51
N LEU A 193 0.20 11.05 -0.74
CA LEU A 193 0.92 9.81 -1.02
C LEU A 193 2.34 9.85 -0.45
N LEU A 194 3.10 10.93 -0.67
CA LEU A 194 4.46 11.04 -0.15
C LEU A 194 4.48 11.01 1.40
N ALA A 195 3.51 11.67 2.04
CA ALA A 195 3.34 11.59 3.48
C ALA A 195 3.01 10.17 3.96
N PHE A 196 2.12 9.46 3.25
CA PHE A 196 1.81 8.06 3.50
C PHE A 196 3.06 7.18 3.40
N CYS A 197 3.82 7.28 2.30
CA CYS A 197 5.02 6.48 2.10
C CYS A 197 6.04 6.73 3.21
N LYS A 198 6.36 7.99 3.54
CA LYS A 198 7.30 8.33 4.62
C LYS A 198 6.91 7.74 5.98
N GLN A 199 5.61 7.63 6.26
CA GLN A 199 5.14 7.00 7.48
C GLN A 199 5.18 5.46 7.42
N ARG A 200 4.83 4.88 6.26
CA ARG A 200 4.57 3.45 6.13
C ARG A 200 5.78 2.62 5.73
N ILE A 201 6.90 3.24 5.37
CA ILE A 201 8.18 2.54 5.20
C ILE A 201 8.95 2.34 6.52
N ASP A 202 8.48 2.87 7.64
CA ASP A 202 9.08 2.63 8.97
C ASP A 202 9.01 1.12 9.28
N ARG A 203 10.17 0.46 9.31
CA ARG A 203 10.27 -0.99 9.49
C ARG A 203 10.20 -1.43 10.94
N GLN A 204 10.30 -0.50 11.89
CA GLN A 204 10.37 -0.80 13.31
C GLN A 204 8.99 -0.92 13.95
N ILE A 205 8.03 -0.13 13.48
CA ILE A 205 6.68 -0.06 14.04
C ILE A 205 5.62 -0.62 13.08
N GLN A 206 5.81 -0.49 11.77
CA GLN A 206 4.79 -0.93 10.81
C GLN A 206 4.91 -2.43 10.52
N PRO A 207 3.79 -3.12 10.19
CA PRO A 207 3.84 -4.46 9.60
C PRO A 207 4.58 -4.48 8.26
N LYS A 208 5.06 -5.67 7.86
CA LYS A 208 5.77 -5.87 6.59
C LYS A 208 4.86 -5.52 5.40
N SER A 209 3.58 -5.86 5.47
CA SER A 209 2.57 -5.53 4.45
C SER A 209 2.41 -4.03 4.21
N ASP A 210 2.38 -3.20 5.26
CA ASP A 210 2.33 -1.73 5.13
C ASP A 210 3.55 -1.20 4.38
N ASN A 211 4.74 -1.75 4.66
CA ASN A 211 5.96 -1.39 3.94
C ASN A 211 5.86 -1.78 2.45
N ILE A 212 5.43 -3.00 2.13
CA ILE A 212 5.27 -3.49 0.74
C ILE A 212 4.26 -2.62 -0.03
N ILE A 213 3.12 -2.29 0.57
CA ILE A 213 2.12 -1.39 -0.04
C ILE A 213 2.75 -0.03 -0.34
N ALA A 214 3.47 0.56 0.62
CA ALA A 214 4.12 1.85 0.44
C ALA A 214 5.20 1.85 -0.64
N TYR A 215 6.03 0.79 -0.71
CA TYR A 215 7.04 0.64 -1.76
C TYR A 215 6.40 0.52 -3.14
N GLN A 216 5.40 -0.35 -3.30
CA GLN A 216 4.72 -0.52 -4.59
C GLN A 216 3.97 0.76 -5.01
N MET A 217 3.32 1.48 -4.08
CA MET A 217 2.67 2.76 -4.39
C MET A 217 3.67 3.83 -4.85
N TYR A 218 4.85 3.92 -4.21
CA TYR A 218 5.88 4.87 -4.63
C TYR A 218 6.50 4.49 -5.98
N LEU A 219 6.73 3.20 -6.21
CA LEU A 219 7.17 2.72 -7.52
C LEU A 219 6.15 3.05 -8.62
N GLU A 220 4.86 2.82 -8.37
CA GLU A 220 3.81 3.20 -9.33
C GLU A 220 3.77 4.72 -9.60
N LEU A 221 4.09 5.57 -8.61
CA LEU A 221 4.26 7.00 -8.80
C LEU A 221 5.46 7.31 -9.73
N CYS A 222 6.62 6.69 -9.47
CA CYS A 222 7.82 6.83 -10.31
C CYS A 222 7.65 6.25 -11.72
N ARG A 223 6.75 5.29 -11.89
CA ARG A 223 6.36 4.75 -13.21
C ARG A 223 5.49 5.74 -13.98
N ALA A 224 4.61 6.48 -13.29
CA ALA A 224 3.72 7.46 -13.90
C ALA A 224 4.42 8.78 -14.23
N TYR A 225 5.37 9.20 -13.39
CA TYR A 225 6.08 10.46 -13.55
C TYR A 225 7.60 10.26 -13.49
N PRO A 226 8.38 10.97 -14.34
CA PRO A 226 9.84 10.88 -14.39
C PRO A 226 10.53 11.59 -13.22
N ILE A 227 10.21 11.21 -11.98
CA ILE A 227 10.63 11.89 -10.76
C ILE A 227 11.53 11.04 -9.85
N ALA A 228 11.84 9.79 -10.23
CA ALA A 228 12.59 8.88 -9.35
C ALA A 228 13.96 9.46 -8.93
N HIS A 229 14.66 10.15 -9.85
CA HIS A 229 15.94 10.81 -9.61
C HIS A 229 15.90 11.90 -8.52
N LEU A 230 14.72 12.39 -8.14
CA LEU A 230 14.55 13.38 -7.07
C LEU A 230 14.66 12.77 -5.67
N ASP A 231 14.68 11.44 -5.57
CA ASP A 231 14.88 10.70 -4.32
C ASP A 231 13.90 11.13 -3.20
N LEU A 232 12.63 11.30 -3.56
CA LEU A 232 11.60 11.83 -2.66
C LEU A 232 11.31 10.92 -1.47
N ILE A 233 11.52 9.61 -1.66
CA ILE A 233 11.41 8.55 -0.66
C ILE A 233 12.67 7.68 -0.76
N ASP A 234 13.51 7.75 0.26
CA ASP A 234 14.62 6.82 0.45
C ASP A 234 14.13 5.59 1.24
N PHE A 235 14.19 4.42 0.59
CA PHE A 235 13.77 3.14 1.18
C PHE A 235 14.63 2.69 2.36
N GLU A 236 15.84 3.24 2.52
CA GLU A 236 16.73 2.99 3.65
C GLU A 236 16.70 4.10 4.70
N MET A 237 15.80 5.08 4.56
CA MET A 237 15.77 6.19 5.50
C MET A 237 15.51 5.69 6.93
N PRO A 238 16.14 6.33 7.94
CA PRO A 238 15.93 5.97 9.34
C PRO A 238 14.45 6.07 9.71
N SER A 239 14.02 5.16 10.59
CA SER A 239 12.66 5.18 11.16
C SER A 239 12.55 6.31 12.21
N PHE A 240 12.50 7.56 11.77
CA PHE A 240 12.59 8.74 12.64
C PHE A 240 11.48 8.81 13.68
N HIS A 241 10.27 8.37 13.33
CA HIS A 241 9.17 8.30 14.28
C HIS A 241 9.50 7.32 15.41
N TYR A 242 9.95 6.12 15.07
CA TYR A 242 10.44 5.16 16.05
C TYR A 242 11.58 5.73 16.91
N ILE A 243 12.66 6.26 16.31
CA ILE A 243 13.82 6.80 17.03
C ILE A 243 13.41 7.85 18.07
N LYS A 244 12.48 8.75 17.70
CA LYS A 244 12.00 9.81 18.59
C LYS A 244 11.15 9.28 19.76
N ASN A 245 10.46 8.16 19.58
CA ASN A 245 9.45 7.69 20.53
C ASN A 245 9.86 6.42 21.31
N ALA A 246 10.90 5.69 20.89
CA ALA A 246 11.26 4.40 21.47
C ALA A 246 11.51 4.43 23.00
N ARG A 247 11.90 5.57 23.57
CA ARG A 247 12.20 5.72 25.01
C ARG A 247 11.24 6.64 25.77
N ASN A 248 10.16 7.12 25.14
CA ASN A 248 9.25 8.08 25.77
C ASN A 248 8.03 7.46 26.48
N GLY A 249 7.94 6.12 26.52
CA GLY A 249 6.85 5.39 27.17
C GLY A 249 5.53 5.35 26.39
N HIS A 250 5.46 5.96 25.20
CA HIS A 250 4.27 5.98 24.34
C HIS A 250 4.40 5.11 23.08
N ALA A 251 5.58 4.55 22.82
CA ALA A 251 5.80 3.61 21.71
C ALA A 251 5.85 2.16 22.21
N THR A 252 5.33 1.24 21.39
CA THR A 252 5.53 -0.19 21.56
C THR A 252 6.77 -0.61 20.78
N ASN A 253 7.82 -1.00 21.48
CA ASN A 253 9.05 -1.48 20.89
C ASN A 253 8.94 -3.00 20.65
N LEU A 254 8.75 -3.39 19.40
CA LEU A 254 8.57 -4.80 19.05
C LEU A 254 9.91 -5.53 18.94
N TYR A 255 10.87 -4.94 18.22
CA TYR A 255 12.12 -5.57 17.81
C TYR A 255 13.30 -4.65 18.08
N PHE A 256 14.50 -5.22 18.20
CA PHE A 256 15.73 -4.43 18.27
C PHE A 256 15.87 -3.50 17.06
N PRO A 257 16.45 -2.30 17.25
CA PRO A 257 16.60 -1.37 16.16
C PRO A 257 17.53 -1.92 15.07
N GLU A 258 17.03 -2.01 13.84
CA GLU A 258 17.85 -2.07 12.63
C GLU A 258 18.96 -1.01 12.58
N GLU A 259 20.06 -1.33 11.89
CA GLU A 259 21.27 -0.51 11.77
C GLU A 259 21.00 0.95 11.36
N ASN A 260 20.11 1.19 10.39
CA ASN A 260 19.79 2.54 9.94
C ASN A 260 19.05 3.40 10.99
N SER A 261 18.50 2.76 12.01
CA SER A 261 17.65 3.35 13.05
C SER A 261 18.23 3.18 14.47
N ASP A 262 19.34 2.46 14.63
CA ASP A 262 20.08 2.33 15.89
C ASP A 262 20.88 3.62 16.18
N LYS A 263 20.16 4.65 16.60
CA LYS A 263 20.67 6.03 16.77
C LYS A 263 20.34 6.63 18.14
N PHE A 264 20.02 5.79 19.11
CA PHE A 264 19.64 6.17 20.47
C PHE A 264 20.05 5.09 21.46
N GLU A 265 20.10 5.41 22.75
CA GLU A 265 20.41 4.42 23.79
C GLU A 265 19.18 3.59 24.14
N TRP A 266 19.34 2.26 24.17
CA TRP A 266 18.27 1.32 24.49
C TRP A 266 18.76 0.14 25.34
N ASN A 267 17.83 -0.52 26.01
CA ASN A 267 18.05 -1.75 26.75
C ASN A 267 17.27 -2.88 26.07
N GLU A 268 17.83 -4.08 25.97
CA GLU A 268 17.13 -5.23 25.36
C GLU A 268 15.76 -5.52 25.99
N LYS A 269 15.57 -5.20 27.28
CA LYS A 269 14.30 -5.36 27.99
C LYS A 269 13.26 -4.29 27.65
N ASP A 270 13.62 -3.28 26.87
CA ASP A 270 12.66 -2.33 26.32
C ASP A 270 11.80 -2.96 25.20
N PHE A 271 12.18 -4.14 24.69
CA PHE A 271 11.60 -4.78 23.50
C PHE A 271 10.80 -6.03 23.85
N ILE A 272 9.64 -6.20 23.19
CA ILE A 272 8.76 -7.37 23.38
C ILE A 272 9.41 -8.63 22.84
N TYR A 273 9.95 -8.55 21.63
CA TYR A 273 10.74 -9.61 21.03
C TYR A 273 12.21 -9.19 21.13
N GLN A 274 12.97 -9.96 21.90
CA GLN A 274 14.41 -9.71 22.13
C GLN A 274 15.24 -10.20 20.94
N ASP A 275 14.88 -9.75 19.75
CA ASP A 275 15.56 -10.09 18.51
C ASP A 275 15.27 -9.02 17.43
N TYR A 276 15.97 -9.11 16.31
CA TYR A 276 15.70 -8.30 15.13
C TYR A 276 14.45 -8.78 14.40
N ARG A 277 13.74 -7.85 13.75
CA ARG A 277 12.49 -8.12 13.03
C ARG A 277 12.59 -9.28 12.04
N GLU A 278 13.69 -9.36 11.30
CA GLU A 278 13.89 -10.39 10.28
C GLU A 278 14.26 -11.76 10.86
N ASN A 279 14.72 -11.82 12.12
CA ASN A 279 14.98 -13.08 12.81
C ASN A 279 13.68 -13.71 13.36
N ILE A 280 12.64 -12.90 13.59
CA ILE A 280 11.31 -13.37 13.99
C ILE A 280 10.54 -13.87 12.76
N ASN A 281 11.03 -14.95 12.13
CA ASN A 281 10.51 -15.49 10.87
C ASN A 281 10.09 -16.97 10.93
N GLY A 282 9.53 -17.40 12.07
CA GLY A 282 9.00 -18.76 12.27
C GLY A 282 9.95 -19.67 13.04
N THR A 283 9.50 -20.91 13.33
CA THR A 283 10.28 -21.88 14.11
C THR A 283 11.32 -22.63 13.28
N ASN A 284 11.09 -22.76 11.97
CA ASN A 284 12.00 -23.38 11.01
C ASN A 284 12.23 -22.45 9.80
N PRO A 285 12.82 -21.26 9.99
CA PRO A 285 13.06 -20.33 8.89
C PRO A 285 14.04 -20.96 7.86
N PRO A 286 13.82 -20.75 6.55
CA PRO A 286 14.75 -21.19 5.53
C PRO A 286 16.08 -20.43 5.63
N GLU A 287 17.17 -21.02 5.12
CA GLU A 287 18.44 -20.32 5.00
C GLU A 287 18.36 -19.15 3.98
N GLY A 288 19.05 -18.06 4.29
CA GLY A 288 19.14 -16.88 3.44
C GLY A 288 18.10 -15.80 3.75
N PRO A 289 17.87 -14.85 2.83
CA PRO A 289 17.00 -13.71 3.10
C PRO A 289 15.53 -14.11 3.17
N THR A 290 14.78 -13.43 4.04
CA THR A 290 13.31 -13.54 4.15
C THR A 290 12.63 -13.12 2.85
N LYS A 291 11.38 -13.51 2.64
CA LYS A 291 10.57 -13.05 1.50
C LYS A 291 10.51 -11.52 1.47
N PHE A 292 10.31 -10.90 2.63
CA PHE A 292 10.34 -9.45 2.76
C PHE A 292 11.67 -8.85 2.29
N GLN A 293 12.81 -9.38 2.74
CA GLN A 293 14.14 -8.88 2.33
C GLN A 293 14.37 -9.03 0.83
N LYS A 294 13.92 -10.14 0.22
CA LYS A 294 14.01 -10.35 -1.23
C LYS A 294 13.21 -9.30 -1.99
N MET A 295 11.92 -9.15 -1.66
CA MET A 295 11.03 -8.16 -2.28
C MET A 295 11.55 -6.73 -2.09
N PHE A 296 12.04 -6.41 -0.88
CA PHE A 296 12.61 -5.11 -0.58
C PHE A 296 13.83 -4.79 -1.44
N GLN A 297 14.74 -5.77 -1.62
CA GLN A 297 15.89 -5.60 -2.50
C GLN A 297 15.50 -5.45 -3.96
N GLU A 298 14.49 -6.19 -4.44
CA GLU A 298 13.93 -6.04 -5.78
C GLU A 298 13.40 -4.62 -6.01
N TYR A 299 12.62 -4.08 -5.07
CA TYR A 299 12.09 -2.72 -5.15
C TYR A 299 13.18 -1.65 -5.14
N LYS A 300 14.24 -1.83 -4.35
CA LYS A 300 15.40 -0.94 -4.37
C LYS A 300 16.10 -0.96 -5.73
N ASN A 301 16.38 -2.14 -6.28
CA ASN A 301 17.03 -2.27 -7.58
C ASN A 301 16.20 -1.58 -8.67
N GLN A 302 14.88 -1.81 -8.67
CA GLN A 302 13.96 -1.17 -9.62
C GLN A 302 13.96 0.36 -9.48
N LEU A 303 13.95 0.89 -8.26
CA LEU A 303 14.00 2.33 -8.02
C LEU A 303 15.30 2.95 -8.54
N GLU A 304 16.45 2.30 -8.32
CA GLU A 304 17.75 2.77 -8.82
C GLU A 304 17.82 2.79 -10.35
N GLU A 305 17.29 1.77 -11.03
CA GLU A 305 17.17 1.77 -12.49
C GLU A 305 16.33 2.95 -12.98
N TRP A 306 15.21 3.23 -12.31
CA TRP A 306 14.32 4.33 -12.67
C TRP A 306 14.88 5.71 -12.33
N LYS A 307 15.74 5.84 -11.31
CA LYS A 307 16.49 7.08 -11.06
C LYS A 307 17.31 7.47 -12.28
N ILE A 308 18.04 6.53 -12.87
CA ILE A 308 18.86 6.79 -14.07
C ILE A 308 17.97 7.18 -15.25
N ALA A 309 16.94 6.38 -15.54
CA ALA A 309 16.05 6.61 -16.68
C ALA A 309 15.28 7.94 -16.57
N SER A 310 14.77 8.26 -15.39
CA SER A 310 14.03 9.51 -15.17
C SER A 310 14.94 10.73 -15.28
N LYS A 311 16.19 10.67 -14.80
CA LYS A 311 17.14 11.79 -14.95
C LYS A 311 17.42 12.07 -16.43
N GLN A 312 17.74 11.03 -17.21
CA GLN A 312 17.98 11.15 -18.65
C GLN A 312 16.80 11.76 -19.39
N TYR A 313 15.57 11.35 -19.04
CA TYR A 313 14.36 11.91 -19.62
C TYR A 313 14.21 13.41 -19.30
N MET A 314 14.39 13.80 -18.04
CA MET A 314 14.24 15.20 -17.62
C MET A 314 15.32 16.10 -18.24
N ASP A 315 16.57 15.62 -18.34
CA ASP A 315 17.65 16.36 -19.00
C ASP A 315 17.37 16.55 -20.50
N HIS A 316 16.87 15.52 -21.18
CA HIS A 316 16.45 15.63 -22.58
C HIS A 316 15.27 16.60 -22.74
N LEU A 317 14.29 16.56 -21.82
CA LEU A 317 13.12 17.43 -21.85
C LEU A 317 13.52 18.91 -21.69
N ALA A 318 14.44 19.21 -20.77
CA ALA A 318 14.96 20.56 -20.55
C ALA A 318 15.67 21.13 -21.78
N GLY A 319 16.43 20.28 -22.50
CA GLY A 319 17.20 20.68 -23.69
C GLY A 319 16.36 20.96 -24.94
N ARG A 320 15.07 20.63 -24.98
CA ARG A 320 14.20 20.84 -26.17
C ARG A 320 13.95 22.31 -26.55
N GLY A 321 14.40 23.27 -25.74
CA GLY A 321 14.29 24.70 -26.03
C GLY A 321 15.57 25.38 -26.52
N GLU A 322 16.67 24.64 -26.73
CA GLU A 322 17.95 25.21 -27.23
C GLU A 322 18.13 25.03 -28.74
N ASP A 323 17.33 24.18 -29.40
CA ASP A 323 17.47 23.78 -30.82
C ASP A 323 16.28 24.19 -31.73
N GLU A 324 15.29 24.94 -31.22
CA GLU A 324 14.20 25.60 -31.98
C GLU A 324 14.24 27.12 -31.74
#